data_AF-A0A2E7CDQ5-F1
#
_entry.id   AF-A0A2E7CDQ5-F1
#
_cell.length_a   1.000
_cell.length_b   1.000
_cell.length_c   1.000
_cell.angle_alpha   90.00
_cell.angle_beta   90.00
_cell.angle_gamma   90.00
#
_symmetry.space_group_name_H-M   'P 1'
#
loop_
_entity.id
_entity.type
_entity.pdbx_description
1 polymer ?
#
loop_
_entity_poly.entity_id
_entity_poly.type
_entity_poly.pdbx_seq_one_letter_code
_entity_poly.pdbx_strand_id
1 'polypeptide(L)'
;MGPFSDDATLVWVLLGLLSLIGLLLVRLSRQQPFPEPSFRYGATLLVIAALLAMGTAAPRPLGVDGLLALLSVLGAFGVLAGLTHIVRTRRDVIVAPLSGFLLCVGIGGLMARTWSSLSTAEQWVDFLALVLLGIGQTYLVFRGLLIGKLPLAWSQAGMVALQRGALSGERGAIACFERGWATDEPHLNPMAYLALQRIHAALDQPQQAGEWEASLVSSGGEGAVAPAWIEAVESAILHVVPDARQRWPNREEA
;
A
#
# COMPACT_ATOMS: atom_id res chain seq x y z
N MET A 1 -21.55 -21.40 28.04
CA MET A 1 -20.86 -21.95 26.86
C MET A 1 -21.10 -21.02 25.70
N GLY A 2 -20.11 -20.20 25.35
CA GLY A 2 -20.21 -19.28 24.20
C GLY A 2 -20.04 -20.04 22.87
N PRO A 3 -20.39 -19.43 21.72
CA PRO A 3 -20.46 -20.09 20.41
C PRO A 3 -19.11 -20.53 19.79
N PHE A 4 -18.01 -20.55 20.57
CA PHE A 4 -16.65 -20.91 20.13
C PHE A 4 -16.00 -21.95 21.07
N SER A 5 -16.78 -22.91 21.56
CA SER A 5 -16.34 -23.81 22.65
C SER A 5 -15.37 -24.92 22.23
N ASP A 6 -15.16 -25.15 20.92
CA ASP A 6 -14.33 -26.25 20.43
C ASP A 6 -13.06 -25.71 19.77
N ASP A 7 -11.89 -26.12 20.27
CA ASP A 7 -10.57 -25.72 19.74
C ASP A 7 -10.45 -25.96 18.22
N ALA A 8 -11.12 -27.00 17.69
CA ALA A 8 -11.19 -27.27 16.26
C ALA A 8 -11.86 -26.13 15.47
N THR A 9 -12.95 -25.56 15.99
CA THR A 9 -13.63 -24.42 15.35
C THR A 9 -12.73 -23.19 15.36
N LEU A 10 -12.00 -22.96 16.45
CA LEU A 10 -11.11 -21.82 16.59
C LEU A 10 -9.92 -21.91 15.62
N VAL A 11 -9.36 -23.11 15.41
CA VAL A 11 -8.32 -23.33 14.38
C VAL A 11 -8.82 -22.88 13.00
N TRP A 12 -10.02 -23.29 12.58
CA TRP A 12 -10.57 -22.88 11.29
C TRP A 12 -10.85 -21.38 11.20
N VAL A 13 -11.31 -20.75 12.27
CA VAL A 13 -11.50 -19.29 12.32
C VAL A 13 -10.17 -18.55 12.15
N LEU A 14 -9.12 -18.98 12.84
CA LEU A 14 -7.79 -18.38 12.75
C LEU A 14 -7.13 -18.59 11.37
N LEU A 15 -7.29 -19.78 10.78
CA LEU A 15 -6.85 -20.04 9.40
C LEU A 15 -7.65 -19.22 8.38
N GLY A 16 -8.95 -19.04 8.62
CA GLY A 16 -9.82 -18.18 7.84
C GLY A 16 -9.35 -16.73 7.88
N LEU A 17 -8.99 -16.20 9.05
CA LEU A 17 -8.42 -14.87 9.22
C LEU A 17 -7.10 -14.71 8.45
N LEU A 18 -6.17 -15.66 8.60
CA LEU A 18 -4.89 -15.63 7.88
C LEU A 18 -5.10 -15.60 6.37
N SER A 19 -6.01 -16.44 5.86
CA SER A 19 -6.36 -16.52 4.45
C SER A 19 -7.04 -15.24 3.95
N LEU A 20 -7.95 -14.68 4.75
CA LEU A 20 -8.64 -13.44 4.43
C LEU A 20 -7.67 -12.27 4.32
N ILE A 21 -6.76 -12.10 5.29
CA ILE A 21 -5.74 -11.05 5.26
C ILE A 21 -4.81 -11.23 4.07
N GLY A 22 -4.35 -12.46 3.79
CA GLY A 22 -3.54 -12.76 2.61
C GLY A 22 -4.25 -12.40 1.29
N LEU A 23 -5.53 -12.75 1.17
CA LEU A 23 -6.34 -12.42 -0.01
C LEU A 23 -6.56 -10.91 -0.15
N LEU A 24 -6.87 -10.21 0.93
CA LEU A 24 -7.03 -8.76 0.95
C LEU A 24 -5.74 -8.08 0.49
N LEU A 25 -4.58 -8.48 1.00
CA LEU A 25 -3.28 -7.95 0.57
C LEU A 25 -3.04 -8.13 -0.92
N VAL A 26 -3.30 -9.32 -1.46
CA VAL A 26 -3.14 -9.61 -2.90
C VAL A 26 -4.12 -8.83 -3.77
N ARG A 27 -5.35 -8.59 -3.29
CA ARG A 27 -6.37 -7.83 -4.04
C ARG A 27 -6.08 -6.34 -4.00
N LEU A 28 -5.82 -5.79 -2.82
CA LEU A 28 -5.58 -4.35 -2.61
C LEU A 28 -4.21 -3.90 -3.14
N SER A 29 -3.23 -4.80 -3.29
CA SER A 29 -1.93 -4.45 -3.87
C SER A 29 -2.04 -3.82 -5.26
N ARG A 30 -3.08 -4.21 -6.04
CA ARG A 30 -3.34 -3.66 -7.38
C ARG A 30 -3.65 -2.16 -7.36
N GLN A 31 -4.10 -1.65 -6.23
CA GLN A 31 -4.44 -0.24 -6.02
C GLN A 31 -3.26 0.56 -5.46
N GLN A 32 -2.11 -0.08 -5.23
CA GLN A 32 -0.90 0.60 -4.76
C GLN A 32 -0.05 1.07 -5.95
N PRO A 33 0.74 2.17 -5.79
CA PRO A 33 1.67 2.62 -6.82
C PRO A 33 2.69 1.53 -7.21
N PHE A 34 3.15 0.77 -6.21
CA PHE A 34 4.06 -0.35 -6.37
C PHE A 34 3.44 -1.61 -5.75
N PRO A 35 2.88 -2.53 -6.55
CA PRO A 35 2.08 -3.65 -6.05
C PRO A 35 2.92 -4.78 -5.41
N GLU A 36 4.22 -4.84 -5.66
CA GLU A 36 5.06 -5.99 -5.30
C GLU A 36 5.13 -6.27 -3.79
N PRO A 37 5.29 -5.28 -2.88
CA PRO A 37 5.44 -5.56 -1.45
C PRO A 37 4.23 -6.27 -0.83
N SER A 38 3.03 -5.69 -0.99
CA SER A 38 1.78 -6.27 -0.50
C SER A 38 1.42 -7.57 -1.20
N PHE A 39 1.64 -7.68 -2.51
CA PHE A 39 1.39 -8.92 -3.23
C PHE A 39 2.26 -10.06 -2.72
N ARG A 40 3.58 -9.86 -2.60
CA ARG A 40 4.51 -10.91 -2.16
C ARG A 40 4.20 -11.36 -0.74
N TYR A 41 3.95 -10.42 0.16
CA TYR A 41 3.62 -10.74 1.54
C TYR A 41 2.28 -11.46 1.63
N GLY A 42 1.22 -10.95 0.99
CA GLY A 42 -0.10 -11.61 0.95
C GLY A 42 -0.05 -13.02 0.33
N ALA A 43 0.68 -13.21 -0.76
CA ALA A 43 0.89 -14.52 -1.37
C ALA A 43 1.61 -15.50 -0.41
N THR A 44 2.59 -15.01 0.34
CA THR A 44 3.30 -15.81 1.36
C THR A 44 2.34 -16.26 2.45
N LEU A 45 1.48 -15.37 2.95
CA LEU A 45 0.44 -15.73 3.93
C LEU A 45 -0.53 -16.78 3.40
N LEU A 46 -0.96 -16.67 2.14
CA LEU A 46 -1.84 -17.65 1.50
C LEU A 46 -1.18 -19.03 1.36
N VAL A 47 0.10 -19.07 0.98
CA VAL A 47 0.86 -20.33 0.91
C VAL A 47 0.96 -20.95 2.30
N ILE A 48 1.32 -20.17 3.32
CA ILE A 48 1.39 -20.65 4.70
C ILE A 48 0.02 -21.16 5.16
N ALA A 49 -1.07 -20.42 4.90
CA ALA A 49 -2.42 -20.83 5.26
C ALA A 49 -2.82 -22.15 4.60
N ALA A 50 -2.50 -22.33 3.31
CA ALA A 50 -2.78 -23.57 2.60
C ALA A 50 -1.99 -24.76 3.17
N LEU A 51 -0.70 -24.57 3.48
CA LEU A 51 0.12 -25.60 4.11
C LEU A 51 -0.42 -26.01 5.49
N LEU A 52 -0.82 -25.02 6.31
CA LEU A 52 -1.40 -25.29 7.63
C LEU A 52 -2.76 -25.97 7.54
N ALA A 53 -3.60 -25.55 6.59
CA ALA A 53 -4.90 -26.19 6.34
C ALA A 53 -4.71 -27.66 5.97
N MET A 54 -3.76 -28.00 5.10
CA MET A 54 -3.41 -29.40 4.81
C MET A 54 -2.86 -30.12 6.05
N GLY A 55 -2.07 -29.43 6.88
CA GLY A 55 -1.52 -29.94 8.13
C GLY A 55 -2.57 -30.30 9.19
N THR A 56 -3.83 -29.84 9.05
CA THR A 56 -4.92 -30.24 9.96
C THR A 56 -5.26 -31.73 9.87
N ALA A 57 -4.94 -32.39 8.75
CA ALA A 57 -5.13 -33.83 8.57
C ALA A 57 -3.95 -34.68 9.10
N ALA A 58 -2.89 -34.04 9.62
CA ALA A 58 -1.73 -34.74 10.13
C ALA A 58 -2.02 -35.47 11.46
N PRO A 59 -1.25 -36.51 11.83
CA PRO A 59 -1.42 -37.22 13.11
C PRO A 59 -1.27 -36.33 14.35
N ARG A 60 -0.56 -35.21 14.22
CA ARG A 60 -0.38 -34.19 15.26
C ARG A 60 -0.58 -32.80 14.63
N PRO A 61 -1.82 -32.32 14.51
CA PRO A 61 -2.10 -31.02 13.92
C PRO A 61 -1.62 -29.88 14.84
N LEU A 62 -1.37 -28.72 14.25
CA LEU A 62 -1.03 -27.52 15.01
C LEU A 62 -2.25 -27.08 15.84
N GLY A 63 -2.11 -27.02 17.16
CA GLY A 63 -3.15 -26.54 18.05
C GLY A 63 -3.36 -25.02 17.98
N VAL A 64 -4.41 -24.55 18.67
CA VAL A 64 -4.79 -23.13 18.75
C VAL A 64 -3.61 -22.25 19.19
N ASP A 65 -2.93 -22.61 20.27
CA ASP A 65 -1.86 -21.80 20.84
C ASP A 65 -0.67 -21.66 19.86
N GLY A 66 -0.35 -22.74 19.13
CA GLY A 66 0.68 -22.70 18.09
C GLY A 66 0.30 -21.82 16.90
N LEU A 67 -0.97 -21.83 16.50
CA LEU A 67 -1.46 -20.98 15.43
C LEU A 67 -1.50 -19.49 15.85
N LEU A 68 -1.92 -19.18 17.08
CA LEU A 68 -1.88 -17.83 17.63
C LEU A 68 -0.45 -17.28 17.74
N ALA A 69 0.51 -18.13 18.15
CA ALA A 69 1.92 -17.77 18.16
C ALA A 69 2.43 -17.46 16.73
N LEU A 70 2.06 -18.27 15.74
CA LEU A 70 2.41 -18.02 14.35
C LEU A 70 1.81 -16.72 13.82
N LEU A 71 0.54 -16.44 14.10
CA LEU A 71 -0.11 -15.18 13.73
C LEU A 71 0.60 -13.97 14.35
N SER A 72 1.05 -14.09 15.60
CA SER A 72 1.84 -13.05 16.28
C SER A 72 3.15 -12.78 15.56
N VAL A 73 3.90 -13.83 15.19
CA VAL A 73 5.19 -13.69 14.50
C VAL A 73 5.01 -13.07 13.10
N LEU A 74 4.08 -13.61 12.31
CA LEU A 74 3.79 -13.09 10.97
C LEU A 74 3.28 -11.65 11.04
N GLY A 75 2.32 -11.38 11.92
CA GLY A 75 1.77 -10.06 12.16
C GLY A 75 2.84 -9.04 12.55
N ALA A 76 3.71 -9.38 13.50
CA ALA A 76 4.80 -8.50 13.94
C ALA A 76 5.79 -8.19 12.81
N PHE A 77 6.21 -9.22 12.07
CA PHE A 77 7.07 -9.03 10.89
C PHE A 77 6.42 -8.10 9.85
N GLY A 78 5.15 -8.35 9.52
CA GLY A 78 4.40 -7.53 8.56
C GLY A 78 4.20 -6.09 9.01
N VAL A 79 3.95 -5.85 10.31
CA VAL A 79 3.86 -4.49 10.87
C VAL A 79 5.18 -3.74 10.72
N LEU A 80 6.31 -4.36 11.08
CA LEU A 80 7.63 -3.73 10.99
C LEU A 80 8.05 -3.44 9.54
N ALA A 81 7.85 -4.41 8.64
CA ALA A 81 8.12 -4.25 7.22
C ALA A 81 7.21 -3.18 6.59
N GLY A 82 5.90 -3.23 6.90
CA GLY A 82 4.93 -2.27 6.41
C GLY A 82 5.18 -0.85 6.92
N LEU A 83 5.56 -0.67 8.19
CA LEU A 83 5.95 0.64 8.73
C LEU A 83 7.16 1.21 7.99
N THR A 84 8.16 0.37 7.69
CA THR A 84 9.30 0.78 6.88
C THR A 84 8.84 1.24 5.49
N HIS A 85 7.85 0.58 4.91
CA HIS A 85 7.29 0.98 3.64
C HIS A 85 6.53 2.30 3.70
N ILE A 86 5.71 2.51 4.73
CA ILE A 86 4.96 3.76 4.96
C ILE A 86 5.90 4.93 5.21
N VAL A 87 6.84 4.78 6.15
CA VAL A 87 7.66 5.91 6.65
C VAL A 87 8.83 6.22 5.73
N ARG A 88 9.54 5.20 5.25
CA ARG A 88 10.83 5.40 4.58
C ARG A 88 10.71 5.29 3.07
N THR A 89 10.16 4.19 2.55
CA THR A 89 10.20 3.94 1.10
C THR A 89 9.01 4.55 0.34
N ARG A 90 7.91 4.83 1.03
CA ARG A 90 6.65 5.31 0.44
C ARG A 90 6.16 4.40 -0.70
N ARG A 91 6.27 3.08 -0.55
CA ARG A 91 5.89 2.13 -1.62
C ARG A 91 4.58 1.38 -1.37
N ASP A 92 4.22 1.22 -0.11
CA ASP A 92 3.05 0.46 0.30
C ASP A 92 2.51 1.02 1.61
N VAL A 93 1.18 1.09 1.72
CA VAL A 93 0.50 1.59 2.93
C VAL A 93 -0.45 0.57 3.57
N ILE A 94 -0.63 -0.60 2.97
CA ILE A 94 -1.65 -1.58 3.37
C ILE A 94 -1.07 -2.76 4.16
N VAL A 95 0.23 -3.08 3.99
CA VAL A 95 0.87 -4.21 4.68
C VAL A 95 0.83 -4.04 6.20
N ALA A 96 1.18 -2.86 6.72
CA ALA A 96 1.21 -2.62 8.16
C ALA A 96 -0.17 -2.77 8.83
N PRO A 97 -1.24 -2.07 8.39
CA PRO A 97 -2.55 -2.19 9.03
C PRO A 97 -3.14 -3.61 8.92
N LEU A 98 -2.98 -4.28 7.78
CA LEU A 98 -3.53 -5.64 7.60
C LEU A 98 -2.76 -6.68 8.42
N SER A 99 -1.44 -6.55 8.53
CA SER A 99 -0.63 -7.41 9.41
C SER A 99 -0.88 -7.15 10.89
N GLY A 100 -1.20 -5.90 11.25
CA GLY A 100 -1.52 -5.54 12.61
C GLY A 100 -2.79 -6.23 13.13
N PHE A 101 -3.77 -6.53 12.28
CA PHE A 101 -4.91 -7.39 12.68
C PHE A 101 -4.46 -8.80 13.06
N LEU A 102 -3.52 -9.40 12.32
CA LEU A 102 -2.96 -10.72 12.67
C LEU A 102 -2.21 -10.66 13.99
N LEU A 103 -1.43 -9.60 14.21
CA LEU A 103 -0.70 -9.37 15.46
C LEU A 103 -1.64 -9.23 16.66
N CYS A 104 -2.68 -8.39 16.54
CA CYS A 104 -3.66 -8.17 17.60
C CYS A 104 -4.42 -9.46 17.94
N VAL A 105 -4.84 -10.24 16.94
CA VAL A 105 -5.53 -11.51 17.18
C VAL A 105 -4.59 -12.57 17.76
N GLY A 106 -3.35 -12.66 17.25
CA GLY A 106 -2.35 -13.60 17.76
C GLY A 106 -1.99 -13.32 19.22
N ILE A 107 -1.52 -12.11 19.52
CA ILE A 107 -1.11 -11.73 20.89
C ILE A 107 -2.32 -11.71 21.81
N GLY A 108 -3.42 -11.06 21.41
CA GLY A 108 -4.61 -10.98 22.25
C GLY A 108 -5.26 -12.33 22.51
N GLY A 109 -5.22 -13.25 21.54
CA GLY A 109 -5.66 -14.63 21.73
C GLY A 109 -4.80 -15.38 22.73
N LEU A 110 -3.47 -15.26 22.67
CA LEU A 110 -2.57 -15.89 23.65
C LEU A 110 -2.80 -15.35 25.05
N MET A 111 -2.92 -14.03 25.19
CA MET A 111 -3.19 -13.39 26.48
C MET A 111 -4.53 -13.82 27.08
N ALA A 112 -5.57 -13.94 26.24
CA ALA A 112 -6.87 -14.44 26.69
C ALA A 112 -6.82 -15.89 27.18
N ARG A 113 -5.97 -16.73 26.57
CA ARG A 113 -5.76 -18.14 26.95
C ARG A 113 -5.00 -18.27 28.26
N THR A 114 -4.03 -17.40 28.52
CA THR A 114 -3.24 -17.42 29.77
C THR A 114 -3.87 -16.61 30.90
N TRP A 115 -4.90 -15.80 30.62
CA TRP A 115 -5.50 -14.85 31.57
C TRP A 115 -5.79 -15.42 32.96
N SER A 116 -6.39 -16.61 33.03
CA SER A 116 -6.77 -17.25 34.31
C SER A 116 -5.58 -17.77 35.11
N SER A 117 -4.42 -17.94 34.48
CA SER A 117 -3.19 -18.41 35.14
C SER A 117 -2.31 -17.28 35.66
N LEU A 118 -2.64 -16.03 35.33
CA LEU A 118 -1.86 -14.85 35.69
C LEU A 118 -2.25 -14.30 37.06
N SER A 119 -1.28 -13.74 37.76
CA SER A 119 -1.50 -12.92 38.95
C SER A 119 -2.20 -11.59 38.60
N THR A 120 -2.78 -10.92 39.59
CA THR A 120 -3.46 -9.63 39.38
C THR A 120 -2.54 -8.58 38.75
N ALA A 121 -1.24 -8.56 39.13
CA ALA A 121 -0.29 -7.62 38.57
C ALA A 121 0.00 -7.90 37.09
N GLU A 122 0.18 -9.16 36.72
CA GLU A 122 0.38 -9.58 35.32
C GLU A 122 -0.86 -9.29 34.48
N GLN A 123 -2.07 -9.52 35.00
CA GLN A 123 -3.32 -9.17 34.32
C GLN A 123 -3.41 -7.67 33.99
N TRP A 124 -2.93 -6.79 34.87
CA TRP A 124 -2.88 -5.35 34.60
C TRP A 124 -1.87 -4.99 33.50
N VAL A 125 -0.70 -5.63 33.51
CA VAL A 125 0.32 -5.44 32.45
C VAL A 125 -0.25 -5.90 31.10
N ASP A 126 -0.89 -7.07 31.08
CA ASP A 126 -1.53 -7.63 29.90
C ASP A 126 -2.66 -6.73 29.38
N PHE A 127 -3.52 -6.24 30.27
CA PHE A 127 -4.55 -5.29 29.90
C PHE A 127 -3.99 -4.01 29.27
N LEU A 128 -2.94 -3.43 29.87
CA LEU A 128 -2.29 -2.24 29.33
C LEU A 128 -1.66 -2.50 27.96
N ALA A 129 -1.01 -3.66 27.79
CA ALA A 129 -0.44 -4.07 26.50
C ALA A 129 -1.52 -4.23 25.42
N LEU A 130 -2.68 -4.80 25.76
CA LEU A 130 -3.83 -4.88 24.84
C LEU A 130 -4.36 -3.51 24.42
N VAL A 131 -4.46 -2.56 25.36
CA VAL A 131 -4.87 -1.19 25.05
C VAL A 131 -3.86 -0.53 24.09
N LEU A 132 -2.57 -0.68 24.36
CA LEU A 132 -1.51 -0.15 23.49
C LEU A 132 -1.54 -0.78 22.09
N LEU A 133 -1.77 -2.10 22.00
CA LEU A 133 -1.95 -2.78 20.71
C LEU A 133 -3.16 -2.25 19.96
N GLY A 134 -4.29 -2.03 20.63
CA GLY A 134 -5.50 -1.46 20.02
C GLY A 134 -5.29 -0.03 19.50
N ILE A 135 -4.63 0.82 20.28
CA ILE A 135 -4.26 2.18 19.86
C ILE A 135 -3.30 2.13 18.66
N GLY A 136 -2.27 1.29 18.74
CA GLY A 136 -1.30 1.09 17.65
C GLY A 136 -1.98 0.62 16.36
N GLN A 137 -2.88 -0.35 16.44
CA GLN A 137 -3.63 -0.83 15.28
C GLN A 137 -4.54 0.24 14.70
N THR A 138 -5.23 1.00 15.54
CA THR A 138 -6.06 2.12 15.12
C THR A 138 -5.21 3.13 14.36
N TYR A 139 -4.06 3.52 14.91
CA TYR A 139 -3.12 4.41 14.25
C TYR A 139 -2.66 3.89 12.89
N LEU A 140 -2.32 2.59 12.78
CA LEU A 140 -1.90 1.99 11.50
C LEU A 140 -3.01 2.02 10.46
N VAL A 141 -4.27 1.79 10.85
CA VAL A 141 -5.43 1.87 9.95
C VAL A 141 -5.62 3.29 9.44
N PHE A 142 -5.56 4.29 10.32
CA PHE A 142 -5.68 5.70 9.90
C PHE A 142 -4.52 6.12 9.01
N ARG A 143 -3.28 5.87 9.43
CA ARG A 143 -2.09 6.26 8.67
C ARG A 143 -1.98 5.54 7.33
N GLY A 144 -2.29 4.25 7.30
CA GLY A 144 -2.15 3.40 6.13
C GLY A 144 -3.33 3.54 5.16
N LEU A 145 -4.55 3.30 5.63
CA LEU A 145 -5.73 3.17 4.76
C LEU A 145 -6.45 4.50 4.52
N LEU A 146 -6.50 5.40 5.51
CA LEU A 146 -7.27 6.65 5.39
C LEU A 146 -6.42 7.82 4.88
N ILE A 147 -5.22 8.00 5.42
CA ILE A 147 -4.33 9.11 5.08
C ILE A 147 -3.30 8.72 4.01
N GLY A 148 -3.02 7.41 3.84
CA GLY A 148 -1.90 6.87 3.07
C GLY A 148 -1.95 7.03 1.55
N LYS A 149 -2.38 8.19 1.04
CA LYS A 149 -2.08 8.59 -0.33
C LYS A 149 -0.66 9.12 -0.36
N LEU A 150 0.13 8.63 -1.30
CA LEU A 150 1.50 9.06 -1.52
C LEU A 150 1.56 9.70 -2.91
N PRO A 151 1.20 11.00 -3.05
CA PRO A 151 1.26 11.73 -4.32
C PRO A 151 2.59 11.50 -5.04
N LEU A 152 3.68 11.61 -4.26
CA LEU A 152 5.04 11.36 -4.71
C LEU A 152 5.25 9.94 -5.26
N ALA A 153 4.70 8.91 -4.63
CA ALA A 153 4.89 7.53 -5.05
C ALA A 153 4.15 7.22 -6.36
N TRP A 154 2.96 7.81 -6.54
CA TRP A 154 2.21 7.73 -7.80
C TRP A 154 2.93 8.45 -8.94
N SER A 155 3.49 9.63 -8.70
CA SER A 155 4.32 10.33 -9.70
C SER A 155 5.61 9.55 -10.04
N GLN A 156 6.23 8.90 -9.06
CA GLN A 156 7.35 7.99 -9.31
C GLN A 156 6.95 6.76 -10.14
N ALA A 157 5.82 6.13 -9.81
CA ALA A 157 5.28 5.02 -10.58
C ALA A 157 4.94 5.44 -12.02
N GLY A 158 4.41 6.66 -12.20
CA GLY A 158 4.15 7.28 -13.50
C GLY A 158 5.43 7.43 -14.33
N MET A 159 6.50 7.94 -13.73
CA MET A 159 7.81 8.03 -14.41
C MET A 159 8.37 6.67 -14.80
N VAL A 160 8.26 5.66 -13.94
CA VAL A 160 8.71 4.30 -14.27
C VAL A 160 7.87 3.70 -15.41
N ALA A 161 6.56 3.93 -15.43
CA ALA A 161 5.69 3.49 -16.51
C ALA A 161 6.03 4.21 -17.84
N LEU A 162 6.28 5.51 -17.77
CA LEU A 162 6.69 6.35 -18.90
C LEU A 162 8.01 5.88 -19.51
N GLN A 163 9.03 5.66 -18.68
CA GLN A 163 10.33 5.13 -19.12
C GLN A 163 10.24 3.73 -19.74
N ARG A 164 9.21 2.93 -19.37
CA ARG A 164 8.94 1.61 -19.95
C ARG A 164 8.11 1.67 -21.23
N GLY A 165 7.71 2.86 -21.69
CA GLY A 165 6.82 3.05 -22.84
C GLY A 165 5.35 2.71 -22.58
N ALA A 166 4.97 2.46 -21.33
CA ALA A 166 3.58 2.19 -20.96
C ALA A 166 2.85 3.51 -20.71
N LEU A 167 2.38 4.17 -21.77
CA LEU A 167 1.69 5.47 -21.68
C LEU A 167 0.26 5.34 -21.12
N SER A 168 -0.49 4.35 -21.61
CA SER A 168 -1.92 4.18 -21.34
C SER A 168 -2.24 2.87 -20.60
N GLY A 169 -3.48 2.72 -20.15
CA GLY A 169 -3.98 1.59 -19.37
C GLY A 169 -3.98 1.84 -17.86
N GLU A 170 -4.52 0.89 -17.09
CA GLU A 170 -4.74 1.03 -15.64
C GLU A 170 -3.46 1.30 -14.83
N ARG A 171 -2.31 0.92 -15.38
CA ARG A 171 -0.96 1.15 -14.80
C ARG A 171 -0.05 1.95 -15.75
N GLY A 172 -0.64 2.60 -16.76
CA GLY A 172 0.09 3.48 -17.65
C GLY A 172 0.52 4.76 -16.94
N ALA A 173 1.47 5.48 -17.54
CA ALA A 173 1.97 6.75 -17.04
C ALA A 173 0.84 7.75 -16.74
N ILE A 174 -0.13 7.88 -17.66
CA ILE A 174 -1.27 8.80 -17.51
C ILE A 174 -2.06 8.48 -16.23
N ALA A 175 -2.54 7.24 -16.08
CA ALA A 175 -3.32 6.83 -14.92
C ALA A 175 -2.57 6.99 -13.60
N CYS A 176 -1.25 6.80 -13.60
CA CYS A 176 -0.40 7.01 -12.43
C CYS A 176 -0.29 8.49 -12.07
N PHE A 177 -0.06 9.39 -13.04
CA PHE A 177 0.01 10.83 -12.78
C PHE A 177 -1.36 11.42 -12.39
N GLU A 178 -2.46 10.95 -12.97
CA GLU A 178 -3.82 11.33 -12.57
C GLU A 178 -4.14 10.95 -11.12
N ARG A 179 -3.61 9.82 -10.62
CA ARG A 179 -3.73 9.41 -9.21
C ARG A 179 -2.73 10.13 -8.30
N GLY A 180 -1.71 10.76 -8.89
CA GLY A 180 -0.58 11.35 -8.18
C GLY A 180 -0.78 12.80 -7.75
N TRP A 181 -1.79 13.51 -8.26
CA TRP A 181 -2.14 14.83 -7.72
C TRP A 181 -3.10 14.69 -6.53
N ALA A 182 -2.93 15.51 -5.50
CA ALA A 182 -3.73 15.46 -4.28
C ALA A 182 -4.07 16.85 -3.77
N THR A 183 -5.28 17.00 -3.23
CA THR A 183 -5.72 18.23 -2.56
C THR A 183 -4.90 18.53 -1.31
N ASP A 184 -4.37 17.49 -0.65
CA ASP A 184 -3.68 17.61 0.64
C ASP A 184 -2.21 18.04 0.53
N GLU A 185 -1.56 17.81 -0.63
CA GLU A 185 -0.18 18.26 -0.90
C GLU A 185 -0.11 19.09 -2.20
N PRO A 186 -0.69 20.32 -2.22
CA PRO A 186 -0.83 21.10 -3.46
C PRO A 186 0.48 21.41 -4.18
N HIS A 187 1.59 21.48 -3.43
CA HIS A 187 2.91 21.82 -3.94
C HIS A 187 3.53 20.73 -4.85
N LEU A 188 3.06 19.48 -4.79
CA LEU A 188 3.53 18.40 -5.68
C LEU A 188 2.69 18.27 -6.96
N ASN A 189 1.50 18.89 -6.99
CA ASN A 189 0.57 18.79 -8.12
C ASN A 189 1.14 19.35 -9.44
N PRO A 190 1.92 20.46 -9.46
CA PRO A 190 2.53 20.97 -10.69
C PRO A 190 3.36 19.92 -11.44
N MET A 191 4.04 19.02 -10.72
CA MET A 191 4.86 17.97 -11.34
C MET A 191 4.00 16.95 -12.11
N ALA A 192 2.85 16.59 -11.56
CA ALA A 192 1.90 15.68 -12.20
C ALA A 192 1.18 16.35 -13.36
N TYR A 193 0.74 17.61 -13.19
CA TYR A 193 0.07 18.38 -14.25
C TYR A 193 0.97 18.60 -15.46
N LEU A 194 2.25 18.95 -15.23
CA LEU A 194 3.23 19.05 -16.31
C LEU A 194 3.39 17.72 -17.06
N ALA A 195 3.53 16.62 -16.33
CA ALA A 195 3.70 15.31 -16.96
C ALA A 195 2.47 14.92 -17.80
N LEU A 196 1.25 15.14 -17.28
CA LEU A 196 0.01 14.88 -18.01
C LEU A 196 -0.10 15.78 -19.25
N GLN A 197 0.14 17.08 -19.11
CA GLN A 197 0.12 18.03 -20.21
C GLN A 197 1.08 17.61 -21.33
N ARG A 198 2.33 17.27 -20.99
CA ARG A 198 3.35 16.86 -21.97
C ARG A 198 3.02 15.54 -22.65
N ILE A 199 2.47 14.56 -21.91
CA ILE A 199 2.05 13.27 -22.47
C ILE A 199 0.87 13.46 -23.43
N HIS A 200 -0.18 14.19 -23.03
CA HIS A 200 -1.35 14.42 -23.90
C HIS A 200 -1.01 15.25 -25.13
N ALA A 201 -0.14 16.25 -25.00
CA ALA A 201 0.39 17.00 -26.14
C ALA A 201 1.19 16.08 -27.09
N ALA A 202 2.03 15.20 -26.56
CA ALA A 202 2.76 14.22 -27.35
C ALA A 202 1.84 13.23 -28.09
N LEU A 203 0.68 12.90 -27.52
CA LEU A 203 -0.32 12.02 -28.09
C LEU A 203 -1.32 12.72 -29.04
N ASP A 204 -1.11 14.00 -29.36
CA ASP A 204 -2.02 14.81 -30.21
C ASP A 204 -3.45 14.89 -29.65
N GLN A 205 -3.56 15.08 -28.32
CA GLN A 205 -4.82 15.22 -27.60
C GLN A 205 -4.96 16.65 -27.03
N PRO A 206 -5.23 17.66 -27.87
CA PRO A 206 -5.12 19.06 -27.51
C PRO A 206 -6.11 19.49 -26.42
N GLN A 207 -7.30 18.87 -26.38
CA GLN A 207 -8.30 19.19 -25.36
C GLN A 207 -7.82 18.83 -23.95
N GLN A 208 -7.33 17.59 -23.76
CA GLN A 208 -6.83 17.14 -22.46
C GLN A 208 -5.52 17.84 -22.10
N ALA A 209 -4.64 18.09 -23.08
CA ALA A 209 -3.42 18.86 -22.86
C ALA A 209 -3.74 20.28 -22.32
N GLY A 210 -4.73 20.97 -22.90
CA GLY A 210 -5.15 22.30 -22.47
C GLY A 210 -5.77 22.33 -21.06
N GLU A 211 -6.54 21.30 -20.68
CA GLU A 211 -7.09 21.18 -19.33
C GLU A 211 -5.98 21.05 -18.27
N TRP A 212 -4.98 20.20 -18.52
CA TRP A 212 -3.84 20.05 -17.62
C TRP A 212 -2.90 21.26 -17.63
N GLU A 213 -2.77 21.94 -18.77
CA GLU A 213 -2.05 23.21 -18.87
C GLU A 213 -2.69 24.31 -18.02
N ALA A 214 -4.01 24.48 -18.09
CA ALA A 214 -4.74 25.42 -17.23
C ALA A 214 -4.51 25.10 -15.74
N SER A 215 -4.52 23.82 -15.39
CA SER A 215 -4.25 23.35 -14.02
C SER A 215 -2.81 23.65 -13.58
N LEU A 216 -1.84 23.44 -14.47
CA LEU A 216 -0.43 23.77 -14.25
C LEU A 216 -0.23 25.29 -14.05
N VAL A 217 -0.78 26.11 -14.94
CA VAL A 217 -0.70 27.58 -14.86
C VAL A 217 -1.32 28.08 -13.56
N SER A 218 -2.49 27.56 -13.17
CA SER A 218 -3.14 27.91 -11.90
C SER A 218 -2.30 27.57 -10.66
N SER A 219 -1.35 26.64 -10.80
CA SER A 219 -0.46 26.17 -9.73
C SER A 219 0.96 26.76 -9.82
N GLY A 220 1.16 27.83 -10.60
CA GLY A 220 2.44 28.53 -10.73
C GLY A 220 3.23 28.20 -12.00
N GLY A 221 2.65 27.44 -12.93
CA GLY A 221 3.23 27.16 -14.25
C GLY A 221 4.47 26.25 -14.20
N GLU A 222 5.25 26.25 -15.27
CA GLU A 222 6.51 25.50 -15.34
C GLU A 222 7.54 25.99 -14.32
N GLY A 223 7.48 27.27 -13.91
CA GLY A 223 8.35 27.84 -12.88
C GLY A 223 8.17 27.21 -11.49
N ALA A 224 7.04 26.57 -11.22
CA ALA A 224 6.79 25.83 -9.98
C ALA A 224 7.39 24.42 -9.99
N VAL A 225 7.94 23.97 -11.12
CA VAL A 225 8.48 22.62 -11.32
C VAL A 225 10.00 22.68 -11.45
N ALA A 226 10.70 21.74 -10.81
CA ALA A 226 12.14 21.67 -10.91
C ALA A 226 12.58 21.37 -12.36
N PRO A 227 13.56 22.09 -12.95
CA PRO A 227 14.00 21.88 -14.33
C PRO A 227 14.42 20.43 -14.64
N ALA A 228 15.08 19.77 -13.68
CA ALA A 228 15.48 18.37 -13.79
C ALA A 228 14.29 17.42 -13.97
N TRP A 229 13.11 17.74 -13.42
CA TRP A 229 11.90 16.96 -13.63
C TRP A 229 11.34 17.15 -15.04
N ILE A 230 11.32 18.40 -15.52
CA ILE A 230 10.87 18.74 -16.88
C ILE A 230 11.70 17.96 -17.90
N GLU A 231 13.04 18.03 -17.78
CA GLU A 231 13.96 17.32 -18.65
C GLU A 231 13.79 15.80 -18.57
N ALA A 232 13.59 15.25 -17.38
CA ALA A 232 13.38 13.81 -17.21
C ALA A 232 12.09 13.32 -17.87
N VAL A 233 10.99 14.06 -17.71
CA VAL A 233 9.69 13.76 -18.33
C VAL A 233 9.80 13.86 -19.84
N GLU A 234 10.31 14.97 -20.36
CA GLU A 234 10.42 15.22 -21.80
C GLU A 234 11.35 14.21 -22.46
N SER A 235 12.52 13.92 -21.86
CA SER A 235 13.43 12.89 -22.37
C SER A 235 12.77 11.51 -22.42
N ALA A 236 12.04 11.14 -21.36
CA ALA A 236 11.33 9.86 -21.32
C ALA A 236 10.20 9.81 -22.37
N ILE A 237 9.47 10.90 -22.59
CA ILE A 237 8.44 10.95 -23.65
C ILE A 237 9.09 10.84 -25.04
N LEU A 238 10.17 11.57 -25.32
CA LEU A 238 10.84 11.53 -26.62
C LEU A 238 11.41 10.14 -26.95
N HIS A 239 11.77 9.37 -25.92
CA HIS A 239 12.19 7.98 -26.12
C HIS A 239 11.04 7.09 -26.62
N VAL A 240 9.80 7.39 -26.24
CA VAL A 240 8.59 6.61 -26.58
C VAL A 240 7.90 7.16 -27.82
N VAL A 241 7.88 8.49 -27.97
CA VAL A 241 7.25 9.24 -29.06
C VAL A 241 8.28 10.25 -29.60
N PRO A 242 9.14 9.84 -30.55
CA PRO A 242 10.26 10.67 -31.04
C PRO A 242 9.83 12.02 -31.65
N ASP A 243 8.68 12.04 -32.30
CA ASP A 243 8.14 13.23 -32.98
C ASP A 243 7.43 14.21 -32.02
N ALA A 244 7.33 13.88 -30.73
CA ALA A 244 6.59 14.66 -29.75
C ALA A 244 7.12 16.10 -29.59
N ARG A 245 8.41 16.34 -29.84
CA ARG A 245 9.04 17.66 -29.70
C ARG A 245 8.36 18.74 -30.54
N GLN A 246 7.81 18.38 -31.70
CA GLN A 246 7.13 19.32 -32.60
C GLN A 246 5.76 19.76 -32.09
N ARG A 247 5.22 19.05 -31.08
CA ARG A 247 3.85 19.22 -30.56
C ARG A 247 3.84 19.90 -29.19
N TRP A 248 5.00 20.19 -28.62
CA TRP A 248 5.10 20.91 -27.35
C TRP A 248 5.15 22.42 -27.57
N PRO A 249 4.60 23.21 -26.64
CA PRO A 249 4.76 24.66 -26.69
C PRO A 249 6.24 25.02 -26.65
N ASN A 250 6.68 25.93 -27.53
CA ASN A 250 8.06 26.41 -27.56
C ASN A 250 8.39 27.12 -26.24
N ARG A 251 9.54 26.79 -25.63
CA ARG A 251 10.00 27.38 -24.35
C ARG A 251 10.34 28.89 -24.42
N GLU A 252 10.08 29.56 -25.55
CA GLU A 252 10.55 30.93 -25.81
C GLU A 252 9.56 32.04 -25.43
N GLU A 253 8.35 31.71 -24.92
CA GLU A 253 7.34 32.74 -24.58
C GLU A 253 6.93 32.77 -23.08
N ALA A 254 7.81 32.35 -22.15
CA ALA A 254 7.59 32.53 -20.71
C ALA A 254 8.63 33.45 -20.06
#